data_AF-A0A920NW35-F1
#
_entry.id   AF-A0A920NW35-F1
#
_cell.length_a   1.000
_cell.length_b   1.000
_cell.length_c   1.000
_cell.angle_alpha   90.00
_cell.angle_beta   90.00
_cell.angle_gamma   90.00
#
_symmetry.space_group_name_H-M   'P 1'
#
loop_
_entity.id
_entity.type
_entity.pdbx_description
1 polymer ?
#
loop_
_entity_poly.entity_id
_entity_poly.type
_entity_poly.pdbx_seq_one_letter_code
_entity_poly.pdbx_strand_id
1 'polypeptide(L)' 'MKHYFLLSLEESKCVGEGTGWYPFHLLVKEDEDVIALMPMYIKTDSQENLFLTGLGLMLSTEMA' A
#
# COMPACT_ATOMS: atom_id res chain seq x y z
N MET A 1 9.80 -0.37 -20.15
CA MET A 1 10.37 0.45 -19.06
C MET A 1 9.40 0.74 -17.90
N LYS A 2 8.07 0.62 -18.04
CA LYS A 2 7.11 1.13 -17.04
C LYS A 2 6.99 0.34 -15.73
N HIS A 3 7.45 -0.92 -15.66
CA HIS A 3 7.32 -1.76 -14.44
C HIS A 3 8.66 -2.08 -13.77
N TYR A 4 9.79 -1.89 -14.47
CA TYR A 4 11.12 -2.24 -13.94
C TYR A 4 11.47 -1.41 -12.71
N PHE A 5 11.11 -0.13 -12.68
CA PHE A 5 11.38 0.72 -11.53
C PHE A 5 10.71 0.20 -10.25
N LEU A 6 9.43 -0.17 -10.33
CA LEU A 6 8.67 -0.71 -9.19
C LEU A 6 9.20 -2.07 -8.76
N LEU A 7 9.47 -2.96 -9.72
CA LEU A 7 10.07 -4.26 -9.46
C LEU A 7 11.44 -4.12 -8.79
N SER A 8 12.27 -3.18 -9.24
CA SER A 8 13.58 -2.94 -8.64
C SER A 8 13.48 -2.44 -7.20
N LEU A 9 12.42 -1.70 -6.81
CA LEU A 9 12.22 -1.30 -5.41
C LEU A 9 11.93 -2.50 -4.51
N GLU A 10 11.18 -3.48 -5.02
CA GLU A 10 10.86 -4.72 -4.32
C GLU A 10 12.08 -5.65 -4.24
N GLU A 11 12.79 -5.86 -5.35
CA GLU A 11 14.00 -6.70 -5.41
C GLU A 11 15.16 -6.14 -4.57
N SER A 12 15.31 -4.81 -4.50
CA SER A 12 16.35 -4.14 -3.73
C SER A 12 16.04 -4.01 -2.24
N LYS A 13 14.87 -4.50 -1.78
CA LYS A 13 14.39 -4.38 -0.39
C LYS A 13 14.27 -2.93 0.09
N CYS A 14 13.94 -2.01 -0.83
CA CYS A 14 13.52 -0.66 -0.46
C CYS A 14 12.06 -0.61 0.02
N VAL A 15 11.30 -1.66 -0.27
CA VAL A 15 9.91 -1.85 0.15
C VAL A 15 9.83 -3.15 0.97
N GLY A 16 9.20 -3.10 2.14
CA GLY A 16 9.00 -4.24 3.02
C GLY A 16 9.23 -3.91 4.49
N GLU A 17 9.35 -4.96 5.29
CA GLU A 17 9.56 -4.84 6.73
C GLU A 17 10.79 -4.01 7.06
N GLY A 18 10.61 -3.00 7.92
CA GLY A 18 11.71 -2.14 8.38
C GLY A 18 12.18 -1.08 7.40
N THR A 19 11.56 -0.93 6.21
CA THR A 19 11.97 0.08 5.21
C THR A 19 11.16 1.37 5.26
N GLY A 20 10.08 1.40 6.04
CA GLY A 20 9.15 2.53 6.06
C GLY A 20 8.25 2.62 4.82
N TRP A 21 8.37 1.70 3.86
CA TRP A 21 7.54 1.61 2.67
C TRP A 21 6.98 0.21 2.53
N TYR A 22 5.66 0.07 2.42
CA TYR A 22 4.99 -1.23 2.34
C TYR A 22 4.16 -1.33 1.05
N PRO A 23 4.13 -2.50 0.40
CA PRO A 23 3.34 -2.71 -0.80
C PRO A 23 1.85 -2.73 -0.44
N PHE A 24 1.04 -2.03 -1.23
CA PHE A 24 -0.41 -1.99 -1.09
C PHE A 24 -1.05 -1.87 -2.48
N HIS A 25 -1.42 -2.99 -3.07
CA HIS A 25 -1.93 -3.01 -4.44
C HIS A 25 -3.45 -2.88 -4.45
N LEU A 26 -3.97 -1.99 -5.30
CA LEU A 26 -5.40 -1.91 -5.56
C LEU A 26 -5.78 -2.89 -6.66
N LEU A 27 -6.82 -3.67 -6.40
CA LEU A 27 -7.42 -4.61 -7.34
C LEU A 27 -8.86 -4.17 -7.61
N VAL A 28 -9.20 -3.95 -8.88
CA VAL A 28 -10.57 -3.66 -9.29
C VAL A 28 -11.14 -4.93 -9.90
N LYS A 29 -12.27 -5.39 -9.34
CA LYS A 29 -13.00 -6.55 -9.82
C LYS A 29 -14.40 -6.16 -10.27
N GLU A 30 -14.88 -6.85 -11.28
CA GLU A 30 -16.28 -6.89 -11.68
C GLU A 30 -16.69 -8.36 -11.62
N ASP A 31 -17.63 -8.69 -10.72
CA ASP A 31 -17.94 -10.06 -10.32
C ASP A 31 -16.67 -10.85 -9.88
N GLU A 32 -16.39 -11.97 -10.55
CA GLU A 32 -15.21 -12.80 -10.32
C GLU A 32 -14.00 -12.37 -11.17
N ASP A 33 -14.20 -11.43 -12.11
CA ASP A 33 -13.18 -11.02 -13.06
C ASP A 33 -12.36 -9.82 -12.55
N VAL A 34 -11.04 -9.95 -12.64
CA VAL A 34 -10.12 -8.84 -12.36
C VAL A 34 -10.03 -7.96 -13.60
N ILE A 35 -10.55 -6.73 -13.50
CA ILE A 35 -10.60 -5.79 -14.62
C ILE A 35 -9.50 -4.72 -14.57
N ALA A 36 -8.88 -4.48 -13.41
CA ALA A 36 -7.70 -3.62 -13.30
C ALA A 36 -6.83 -3.94 -12.06
N LEU A 37 -5.54 -3.60 -12.16
CA LEU A 37 -4.58 -3.63 -11.07
C LEU A 37 -3.79 -2.31 -11.05
N MET A 38 -3.64 -1.72 -9.88
CA MET A 38 -2.77 -0.57 -9.65
C MET A 38 -1.79 -0.86 -8.51
N PRO A 39 -0.48 -0.99 -8.79
CA PRO A 39 0.52 -1.08 -7.74
C PRO A 39 0.60 0.24 -6.96
N MET A 40 0.45 0.20 -5.63
CA MET A 40 0.64 1.35 -4.75
C MET A 40 1.54 0.96 -3.57
N TYR A 41 2.05 1.97 -2.86
CA TYR A 41 2.95 1.80 -1.72
C TYR A 41 2.54 2.77 -0.60
N ILE A 42 2.52 2.28 0.63
CA ILE A 42 2.23 3.07 1.83
C ILE A 42 3.56 3.46 2.50
N LYS A 43 3.73 4.74 2.80
CA LYS A 43 4.87 5.24 3.57
C LYS A 43 4.51 5.39 5.04
N THR A 44 5.36 4.92 5.95
CA THR A 44 5.10 4.81 7.39
C THR A 44 6.16 5.45 8.27
N ASP A 45 7.25 5.95 7.68
CA ASP A 45 8.44 6.44 8.37
C ASP A 45 8.66 7.96 8.22
N SER A 46 7.64 8.70 7.76
CA SER A 46 7.70 10.16 7.81
C SER A 46 7.65 10.63 9.26
N GLN A 47 8.54 11.55 9.62
CA GLN A 47 8.60 12.27 10.91
C GLN A 47 7.41 13.23 11.12
N GLU A 48 6.24 12.89 10.60
CA GLU A 48 4.97 13.52 10.87
C GLU A 48 4.12 12.47 11.58
N ASN A 49 3.79 12.76 12.83
CA ASN A 49 2.89 11.98 13.68
C ASN A 49 1.49 11.88 13.03
N LEU A 50 1.33 10.99 12.05
CA LEU A 50 0.05 10.70 11.39
C LEU A 50 -0.20 9.20 11.28
N PHE A 51 0.37 8.40 12.18
CA PHE A 51 0.28 6.93 12.08
C PHE A 51 -0.78 6.28 12.97
N LEU A 52 -1.49 7.03 13.84
CA LEU A 52 -2.47 6.42 14.76
C LEU A 52 -3.84 7.13 14.89
N THR A 53 -4.11 8.23 14.17
CA THR A 53 -5.39 8.96 14.35
C THR A 53 -6.38 8.80 13.19
N GLY A 54 -5.94 8.47 11.98
CA GLY A 54 -6.82 8.40 10.80
C GLY A 54 -7.34 6.99 10.46
N LEU A 55 -6.45 6.02 10.28
CA LEU A 55 -6.82 4.70 9.77
C LEU A 55 -7.49 3.79 10.82
N GLY A 56 -7.13 3.93 12.09
CA GLY A 56 -7.71 3.13 13.19
C GLY A 56 -9.18 3.48 13.49
N LEU A 57 -9.57 4.74 13.24
CA LEU A 57 -10.95 5.18 13.39
C LEU A 57 -11.83 4.69 12.23
N MET A 58 -11.30 4.63 11.00
CA MET A 58 -12.06 4.20 9.82
C MET A 58 -12.49 2.73 9.91
N LEU A 59 -11.59 1.86 10.37
CA LEU A 59 -11.90 0.43 10.60
C LEU A 59 -12.82 0.18 11.82
N SER A 60 -12.88 1.12 12.77
CA SER A 60 -13.78 1.01 13.93
C SER A 60 -15.20 1.48 13.61
N THR A 61 -15.36 2.42 12.67
CA THR A 61 -16.67 2.94 12.25
C THR A 61 -17.41 2.06 11.25
N GLU A 62 -16.73 1.10 10.62
CA GLU A 62 -17.36 0.15 9.68
C GLU A 62 -17.73 -1.20 10.34
N MET A 63 -17.46 -1.37 11.64
CA MET A 63 -17.78 -2.57 12.41
C MET A 63 -18.79 -2.33 13.56
N ALA A 64 -19.51 -1.20 13.57
CA ALA A 64 -20.55 -0.88 14.55
C ALA A 64 -21.93 -0.71 13.89
#